data_AF-A0A7S0R5G0-F1
#
_entry.id   AF-A0A7S0R5G0-F1
#
_cell.length_a   1.000
_cell.length_b   1.000
_cell.length_c   1.000
_cell.angle_alpha   90.00
_cell.angle_beta   90.00
_cell.angle_gamma   90.00
#
_symmetry.space_group_name_H-M   'P 1'
#
loop_
_entity.id
_entity.type
_entity.pdbx_description
1 polymer ?
#
loop_
_entity_poly.entity_id
_entity_poly.type
_entity_poly.pdbx_seq_one_letter_code
_entity_poly.pdbx_strand_id
1 'polypeptide(L)'
;KPAPAPKPAPKVEEAPPPPGVLELIDPMEVNRMFVRSERLNSEAVVEFVRALCTVSLEELRSDRPRVFGLTKIVEIAHFNMSRIRLVWTRIWAVLADYFVTVGCHPNLQIAMYAVDSLRQLAMKFLERDELASYTFQNDFLKPFVVVMRQSPSVEIRELIIRCVSQMVLARVANIKSGWKSMFMVFTTAATDSQRSIVALAFETIEKIVREYFSHITETEVATFTDCVNCLIAFTNAHFNMDISLNAIAFLRFCALKLAEGAIGQLALPEAPEPVNGAAAAASEDPETTSMYFWFPLLAGLSELTFDSRPPIRKSALEVLFDILKDHGALFSASFWARVFDSVLFPIFDHVRAADA
;
A
#
# COMPACT_ATOMS: atom_id res chain seq x y z
N LYS A 1 42.66 -29.19 3.04
CA LYS A 1 41.78 -29.53 1.90
C LYS A 1 40.35 -29.54 2.40
N PRO A 2 39.46 -28.67 1.91
CA PRO A 2 38.04 -28.76 2.25
C PRO A 2 37.41 -29.97 1.56
N ALA A 3 36.44 -30.61 2.24
CA ALA A 3 35.72 -31.77 1.75
C ALA A 3 34.88 -31.42 0.50
N PRO A 4 34.71 -32.34 -0.46
CA PRO A 4 33.90 -32.09 -1.65
C PRO A 4 32.42 -31.95 -1.27
N ALA A 5 31.76 -30.96 -1.86
CA ALA A 5 30.33 -30.73 -1.69
C ALA A 5 29.50 -31.97 -2.09
N PRO A 6 28.37 -32.22 -1.42
CA PRO A 6 27.49 -33.34 -1.77
C PRO A 6 26.95 -33.14 -3.18
N LYS A 7 26.94 -34.22 -3.98
CA LYS A 7 26.38 -34.23 -5.33
C LYS A 7 24.89 -33.91 -5.29
N PRO A 8 24.36 -33.13 -6.25
CA PRO A 8 22.93 -32.87 -6.35
C PRO A 8 22.17 -34.19 -6.57
N ALA A 9 21.03 -34.35 -5.88
CA ALA A 9 20.12 -35.46 -6.09
C ALA A 9 19.62 -35.48 -7.54
N PRO A 10 19.43 -36.66 -8.15
CA PRO A 10 18.92 -36.76 -9.51
C PRO A 10 17.52 -36.14 -9.61
N LYS A 11 17.30 -35.27 -10.60
CA LYS A 11 15.96 -34.80 -10.99
C LYS A 11 15.13 -36.05 -11.32
N VAL A 12 14.08 -36.31 -10.55
CA VAL A 12 13.06 -37.29 -10.92
C VAL A 12 12.30 -36.69 -12.09
N GLU A 13 12.61 -37.15 -13.30
CA GLU A 13 11.82 -36.85 -14.48
C GLU A 13 10.50 -37.62 -14.29
N GLU A 14 9.46 -36.95 -13.78
CA GLU A 14 8.13 -37.55 -13.71
C GLU A 14 7.68 -37.86 -15.13
N ALA A 15 7.70 -39.15 -15.48
CA ALA A 15 7.18 -39.63 -16.74
C ALA A 15 5.73 -39.14 -16.87
N PRO A 16 5.31 -38.66 -18.06
CA PRO A 16 3.94 -38.25 -18.26
C PRO A 16 3.00 -39.39 -17.87
N PRO A 17 1.84 -39.09 -17.24
CA PRO A 17 0.89 -40.11 -16.85
C PRO A 17 0.53 -40.98 -18.07
N PRO A 18 0.31 -42.30 -17.87
CA PRO A 18 0.00 -43.21 -18.97
C PRO A 18 -1.12 -42.64 -19.84
N PRO A 19 -1.06 -42.77 -21.18
CA PRO A 19 -2.01 -42.13 -22.10
C PRO A 19 -3.49 -42.35 -21.74
N GLY A 20 -3.83 -43.56 -21.27
CA GLY A 20 -5.19 -43.90 -20.85
C GLY A 20 -5.69 -43.19 -19.59
N VAL A 21 -4.81 -42.61 -18.75
CA VAL A 21 -5.22 -41.83 -17.57
C VAL A 21 -5.76 -40.47 -17.99
N LEU A 22 -5.16 -39.85 -19.01
CA LEU A 22 -5.63 -38.55 -19.54
C LEU A 22 -6.98 -38.69 -20.24
N GLU A 23 -7.25 -39.83 -20.89
CA GLU A 23 -8.53 -40.14 -21.52
C GLU A 23 -9.67 -40.36 -20.50
N LEU A 24 -9.35 -40.68 -19.23
CA LEU A 24 -10.32 -40.85 -18.15
C LEU A 24 -10.67 -39.55 -17.43
N ILE A 25 -9.93 -38.46 -17.69
CA ILE A 25 -10.17 -37.15 -17.07
C ILE A 25 -11.04 -36.32 -18.01
N ASP A 26 -12.34 -36.23 -17.72
CA ASP A 26 -13.25 -35.35 -18.45
C ASP A 26 -12.89 -33.87 -18.17
N PRO A 27 -12.44 -33.10 -19.18
CA PRO A 27 -12.14 -31.68 -19.00
C PRO A 27 -13.33 -30.87 -18.49
N MET A 28 -14.57 -31.29 -18.79
CA MET A 28 -15.77 -30.65 -18.29
C MET A 28 -15.95 -30.89 -16.79
N GLU A 29 -15.67 -32.10 -16.29
CA GLU A 29 -15.73 -32.41 -14.85
C GLU A 29 -14.63 -31.68 -14.08
N VAL A 30 -13.43 -31.58 -14.64
CA VAL A 30 -12.34 -30.77 -14.06
C VAL A 30 -12.74 -29.29 -13.98
N ASN A 31 -13.31 -28.74 -15.05
CA ASN A 31 -13.77 -27.34 -15.02
C ASN A 31 -14.94 -27.12 -14.05
N ARG A 32 -15.86 -28.10 -13.95
CA ARG A 32 -16.97 -28.09 -12.97
C ARG A 32 -16.46 -28.05 -11.53
N MET A 33 -15.34 -28.71 -11.22
CA MET A 33 -14.74 -28.68 -9.88
C MET A 33 -14.37 -27.23 -9.47
N PHE A 34 -13.73 -26.47 -10.36
CA PHE A 34 -13.34 -25.09 -10.08
C PHE A 34 -14.55 -24.16 -9.93
N VAL A 35 -15.55 -24.28 -10.82
CA VAL A 35 -16.78 -23.47 -10.75
C VAL A 35 -17.57 -23.79 -9.48
N ARG A 36 -17.67 -25.07 -9.09
CA ARG A 36 -18.40 -25.49 -7.88
C ARG A 36 -17.61 -25.25 -6.59
N SER A 37 -16.41 -24.67 -6.65
CA SER A 37 -15.61 -24.35 -5.47
C SER A 37 -16.37 -23.46 -4.48
N GLU A 38 -17.30 -22.61 -4.93
CA GLU A 38 -18.21 -21.79 -4.09
C GLU A 38 -19.12 -22.64 -3.16
N ARG A 39 -19.38 -23.90 -3.52
CA ARG A 39 -20.26 -24.82 -2.78
C ARG A 39 -19.51 -25.67 -1.76
N LEU A 40 -18.18 -25.66 -1.79
CA LEU A 40 -17.37 -26.34 -0.79
C LEU A 40 -17.61 -25.72 0.59
N ASN A 41 -17.55 -26.54 1.63
CA ASN A 41 -17.59 -26.05 3.00
C ASN A 41 -16.31 -25.27 3.35
N SER A 42 -16.33 -24.58 4.48
CA SER A 42 -15.27 -23.67 4.92
C SER A 42 -13.88 -24.29 5.04
N GLU A 43 -13.77 -25.57 5.41
CA GLU A 43 -12.48 -26.25 5.52
C GLU A 43 -12.02 -26.81 4.18
N ALA A 44 -12.93 -27.45 3.45
CA ALA A 44 -12.66 -28.05 2.16
C ALA A 44 -12.18 -27.02 1.13
N VAL A 45 -12.76 -25.81 1.11
CA VAL A 45 -12.33 -24.76 0.17
C VAL A 45 -10.91 -24.26 0.47
N VAL A 46 -10.53 -24.15 1.75
CA VAL A 46 -9.20 -23.70 2.14
C VAL A 46 -8.15 -24.75 1.78
N GLU A 47 -8.44 -26.03 2.04
CA GLU A 47 -7.53 -27.12 1.68
C GLU A 47 -7.41 -27.27 0.16
N PHE A 48 -8.52 -27.12 -0.57
CA PHE A 48 -8.52 -27.14 -2.03
C PHE A 48 -7.65 -26.02 -2.62
N VAL A 49 -7.79 -24.79 -2.11
CA VAL A 49 -6.95 -23.66 -2.53
C VAL A 49 -5.47 -23.92 -2.23
N ARG A 50 -5.15 -24.44 -1.03
CA ARG A 50 -3.77 -24.78 -0.65
C ARG A 50 -3.16 -25.83 -1.58
N ALA A 51 -3.87 -26.92 -1.83
CA ALA A 51 -3.41 -27.98 -2.71
C ALA A 51 -3.18 -27.45 -4.14
N LEU A 52 -4.10 -26.63 -4.65
CA LEU A 52 -3.96 -26.04 -5.98
C LEU A 52 -2.78 -25.07 -6.07
N CYS A 53 -2.54 -24.25 -5.05
CA CYS A 53 -1.36 -23.39 -4.97
C CYS A 53 -0.06 -24.22 -5.03
N THR A 54 0.03 -25.34 -4.30
CA THR A 54 1.18 -26.24 -4.34
C THR A 54 1.40 -26.81 -5.75
N VAL A 55 0.37 -27.40 -6.35
CA VAL A 55 0.45 -27.97 -7.71
C VAL A 55 0.83 -26.90 -8.74
N SER A 56 0.27 -25.69 -8.62
CA SER A 56 0.61 -24.60 -9.51
C SER A 56 2.05 -24.13 -9.35
N LEU A 57 2.60 -24.10 -8.12
CA LEU A 57 4.00 -23.75 -7.92
C LEU A 57 4.94 -24.80 -8.54
N GLU A 58 4.59 -26.08 -8.48
CA GLU A 58 5.32 -27.15 -9.15
C GLU A 58 5.27 -27.01 -10.67
N GLU A 59 4.09 -26.70 -11.22
CA GLU A 59 3.87 -26.43 -12.64
C GLU A 59 4.74 -25.27 -13.14
N LEU A 60 4.84 -24.19 -12.36
CA LEU A 60 5.61 -22.99 -12.71
C LEU A 60 7.13 -23.19 -12.58
N ARG A 61 7.58 -24.10 -11.70
CA ARG A 61 9.01 -24.44 -11.52
C ARG A 61 9.56 -25.39 -12.58
N SER A 62 8.70 -26.01 -13.37
CA SER A 62 9.11 -26.97 -14.41
C SER A 62 9.97 -26.31 -15.49
N ASP A 63 10.76 -27.10 -16.23
CA ASP A 63 11.62 -26.60 -17.31
C ASP A 63 10.80 -25.97 -18.47
N ARG A 64 9.50 -26.27 -18.56
CA ARG A 64 8.53 -25.63 -19.46
C ARG A 64 7.32 -25.14 -18.66
N PRO A 65 7.44 -23.98 -17.98
CA PRO A 65 6.39 -23.47 -17.11
C PRO A 65 5.05 -23.35 -17.85
N ARG A 66 3.99 -23.78 -17.18
CA ARG A 66 2.61 -23.62 -17.65
C ARG A 66 1.84 -22.79 -16.61
N VAL A 67 0.85 -22.03 -17.06
CA VAL A 67 0.07 -21.09 -16.22
C VAL A 67 -1.34 -21.60 -15.94
N PHE A 68 -1.63 -22.89 -16.15
CA PHE A 68 -2.97 -23.43 -15.98
C PHE A 68 -3.41 -23.34 -14.51
N GLY A 69 -2.59 -23.82 -13.58
CA GLY A 69 -2.86 -23.74 -12.15
C GLY A 69 -3.04 -22.29 -11.68
N LEU A 70 -2.19 -21.37 -12.16
CA LEU A 70 -2.29 -19.94 -11.88
C LEU A 70 -3.63 -19.37 -12.38
N THR A 71 -4.03 -19.70 -13.61
CA THR A 71 -5.33 -19.29 -14.17
C THR A 71 -6.49 -19.79 -13.31
N LYS A 72 -6.44 -21.06 -12.86
CA LYS A 72 -7.48 -21.65 -12.02
C LYS A 72 -7.52 -21.06 -10.61
N ILE A 73 -6.39 -20.67 -10.06
CA ILE A 73 -6.32 -19.93 -8.80
C ILE A 73 -7.03 -18.58 -8.92
N VAL A 74 -6.86 -17.86 -10.03
CA VAL A 74 -7.56 -16.59 -10.28
C VAL A 74 -9.07 -16.79 -10.37
N GLU A 75 -9.52 -17.82 -11.10
CA GLU A 75 -10.94 -18.18 -11.18
C GLU A 75 -11.53 -18.52 -9.80
N ILE A 76 -10.86 -19.36 -9.01
CA ILE A 76 -11.33 -19.72 -7.66
C ILE A 76 -11.37 -18.51 -6.75
N ALA A 77 -10.34 -17.65 -6.78
CA ALA A 77 -10.32 -16.42 -6.01
C ALA A 77 -11.56 -15.56 -6.33
N HIS A 78 -11.90 -15.46 -7.62
CA HIS A 78 -13.08 -14.73 -8.10
C HIS A 78 -14.39 -15.34 -7.59
N PHE A 79 -14.59 -16.66 -7.74
CA PHE A 79 -15.84 -17.34 -7.34
C PHE A 79 -16.07 -17.33 -5.82
N ASN A 80 -14.99 -17.30 -5.03
CA ASN A 80 -15.10 -17.43 -3.57
C ASN A 80 -14.99 -16.08 -2.84
N MET A 81 -14.80 -14.98 -3.56
CA MET A 81 -14.64 -13.63 -2.99
C MET A 81 -15.85 -13.18 -2.17
N SER A 82 -17.06 -13.65 -2.52
CA SER A 82 -18.33 -13.31 -1.85
C SER A 82 -18.60 -14.11 -0.57
N ARG A 83 -17.74 -15.08 -0.22
CA ARG A 83 -17.91 -15.90 0.98
C ARG A 83 -17.89 -15.06 2.26
N ILE A 84 -18.42 -15.67 3.32
CA ILE A 84 -18.34 -15.10 4.67
C ILE A 84 -16.89 -14.75 5.02
N ARG A 85 -16.74 -13.60 5.69
CA ARG A 85 -15.46 -12.97 6.04
C ARG A 85 -14.41 -13.96 6.56
N LEU A 86 -14.74 -14.70 7.60
CA LEU A 86 -13.80 -15.58 8.29
C LEU A 86 -13.19 -16.63 7.35
N VAL A 87 -13.98 -17.13 6.40
CA VAL A 87 -13.54 -18.11 5.42
C VAL A 87 -12.71 -17.44 4.34
N TRP A 88 -13.17 -16.29 3.83
CA TRP A 88 -12.42 -15.52 2.84
C TRP A 88 -11.04 -15.12 3.35
N THR A 89 -10.92 -14.64 4.59
CA THR A 89 -9.62 -14.30 5.19
C THR A 89 -8.66 -15.49 5.20
N ARG A 90 -9.15 -16.71 5.49
CA ARG A 90 -8.32 -17.93 5.46
C ARG A 90 -7.92 -18.32 4.04
N ILE A 91 -8.83 -18.19 3.06
CA ILE A 91 -8.53 -18.42 1.64
C ILE A 91 -7.47 -17.40 1.17
N TRP A 92 -7.71 -16.11 1.43
CA TRP A 92 -6.86 -15.03 0.98
C TRP A 92 -5.47 -15.08 1.58
N ALA A 93 -5.30 -15.51 2.84
CA ALA A 93 -3.98 -15.72 3.42
C ALA A 93 -3.11 -16.65 2.55
N VAL A 94 -3.68 -17.76 2.07
CA VAL A 94 -2.97 -18.69 1.17
C VAL A 94 -2.72 -18.06 -0.20
N LEU A 95 -3.72 -17.37 -0.76
CA LEU A 95 -3.61 -16.76 -2.08
C LEU A 95 -2.61 -15.59 -2.10
N ALA A 96 -2.57 -14.78 -1.05
CA ALA A 96 -1.66 -13.65 -0.91
C ALA A 96 -0.20 -14.12 -0.96
N ASP A 97 0.15 -15.13 -0.16
CA ASP A 97 1.50 -15.72 -0.15
C ASP A 97 1.87 -16.32 -1.52
N TYR A 98 0.91 -16.97 -2.17
CA TYR A 98 1.08 -17.49 -3.52
C TYR A 98 1.33 -16.37 -4.55
N PHE A 99 0.53 -15.30 -4.56
CA PHE A 99 0.71 -14.17 -5.48
C PHE A 99 2.02 -13.42 -5.23
N VAL A 100 2.47 -13.29 -3.98
CA VAL A 100 3.80 -12.73 -3.69
C VAL A 100 4.90 -13.61 -4.29
N THR A 101 4.80 -14.92 -4.08
CA THR A 101 5.79 -15.88 -4.59
C THR A 101 5.87 -15.84 -6.12
N VAL A 102 4.73 -15.87 -6.81
CA VAL A 102 4.69 -15.87 -8.28
C VAL A 102 4.96 -14.48 -8.86
N GLY A 103 4.57 -13.41 -8.18
CA GLY A 103 4.88 -12.03 -8.58
C GLY A 103 6.38 -11.71 -8.54
N CYS A 104 7.15 -12.47 -7.77
CA CYS A 104 8.62 -12.41 -7.71
C CYS A 104 9.30 -13.52 -8.55
N HIS A 105 8.58 -14.18 -9.45
CA HIS A 105 9.11 -15.28 -10.25
C HIS A 105 10.22 -14.82 -11.22
N PRO A 106 11.32 -15.58 -11.43
CA PRO A 106 12.43 -15.18 -12.29
C PRO A 106 12.04 -15.05 -13.77
N ASN A 107 11.02 -15.80 -14.21
CA ASN A 107 10.42 -15.59 -15.53
C ASN A 107 9.49 -14.38 -15.49
N LEU A 108 9.91 -13.30 -16.17
CA LEU A 108 9.20 -12.03 -16.24
C LEU A 108 7.73 -12.19 -16.68
N GLN A 109 7.44 -13.02 -17.67
CA GLN A 109 6.06 -13.17 -18.18
C GLN A 109 5.12 -13.78 -17.14
N ILE A 110 5.62 -14.72 -16.33
CA ILE A 110 4.86 -15.34 -15.23
C ILE A 110 4.60 -14.31 -14.13
N ALA A 111 5.63 -13.54 -13.75
CA ALA A 111 5.49 -12.49 -12.76
C ALA A 111 4.51 -11.40 -13.22
N MET A 112 4.59 -10.97 -14.49
CA MET A 112 3.65 -10.02 -15.08
C MET A 112 2.21 -10.55 -15.07
N TYR A 113 2.02 -11.82 -15.43
CA TYR A 113 0.70 -12.45 -15.39
C TYR A 113 0.12 -12.48 -13.97
N ALA A 114 0.94 -12.81 -12.96
CA ALA A 114 0.50 -12.84 -11.57
C ALA A 114 0.14 -11.45 -11.03
N VAL A 115 0.95 -10.43 -11.32
CA VAL A 115 0.68 -9.03 -10.94
C VAL A 115 -0.58 -8.51 -11.63
N ASP A 116 -0.76 -8.79 -12.91
CA ASP A 116 -1.98 -8.39 -13.63
C ASP A 116 -3.22 -9.13 -13.11
N SER A 117 -3.10 -10.42 -12.82
CA SER A 117 -4.18 -11.20 -12.21
C SER A 117 -4.58 -10.65 -10.84
N LEU A 118 -3.60 -10.29 -10.01
CA LEU A 118 -3.83 -9.65 -8.73
C LEU A 118 -4.54 -8.29 -8.91
N ARG A 119 -4.16 -7.50 -9.93
CA ARG A 119 -4.83 -6.23 -10.28
C ARG A 119 -6.28 -6.46 -10.66
N GLN A 120 -6.57 -7.45 -11.50
CA GLN A 120 -7.95 -7.77 -11.91
C GLN A 120 -8.82 -8.14 -10.70
N LEU A 121 -8.30 -8.98 -9.80
CA LEU A 121 -9.00 -9.35 -8.58
C LEU A 121 -9.17 -8.16 -7.64
N ALA A 122 -8.15 -7.32 -7.48
CA ALA A 122 -8.21 -6.10 -6.65
C ALA A 122 -9.23 -5.10 -7.17
N MET A 123 -9.27 -4.84 -8.48
CA MET A 123 -10.26 -3.97 -9.12
C MET A 123 -11.69 -4.41 -8.81
N LYS A 124 -11.97 -5.72 -8.87
CA LYS A 124 -13.27 -6.29 -8.52
C LYS A 124 -13.52 -6.25 -7.01
N PHE A 125 -12.50 -6.49 -6.19
CA PHE A 125 -12.64 -6.45 -4.73
C PHE A 125 -12.98 -5.04 -4.23
N LEU A 126 -12.36 -4.01 -4.83
CA LEU A 126 -12.59 -2.60 -4.53
C LEU A 126 -13.96 -2.08 -4.99
N GLU A 127 -14.72 -2.83 -5.80
CA GLU A 127 -16.13 -2.48 -6.11
C GLU A 127 -17.06 -2.69 -4.92
N ARG A 128 -16.58 -3.41 -3.89
CA ARG A 128 -17.36 -3.72 -2.70
C ARG A 128 -17.07 -2.68 -1.63
N ASP A 129 -18.13 -2.19 -1.00
CA ASP A 129 -17.99 -1.29 0.13
C ASP A 129 -17.31 -2.00 1.30
N GLU A 130 -16.39 -1.29 1.94
CA GLU A 130 -15.78 -1.69 3.19
C GLU A 130 -16.50 -0.98 4.34
N LEU A 131 -17.02 -1.78 5.27
CA LEU A 131 -17.62 -1.26 6.50
C LEU A 131 -16.53 -0.57 7.35
N ALA A 132 -16.93 0.48 8.08
CA ALA A 132 -16.04 1.22 8.97
C ALA A 132 -15.34 0.29 10.00
N SER A 133 -14.11 0.66 10.40
CA SER A 133 -13.26 -0.09 11.35
C SER A 133 -12.70 -1.43 10.85
N TYR A 134 -12.83 -1.75 9.56
CA TYR A 134 -12.24 -2.95 8.97
C TYR A 134 -11.16 -2.62 7.95
N THR A 135 -10.15 -3.48 7.87
CA THR A 135 -8.93 -3.24 7.08
C THR A 135 -8.71 -4.24 5.94
N PHE A 136 -9.78 -4.72 5.31
CA PHE A 136 -9.71 -5.75 4.29
C PHE A 136 -9.05 -5.31 3.01
N GLN A 137 -9.36 -4.11 2.54
CA GLN A 137 -8.75 -3.59 1.34
C GLN A 137 -7.24 -3.49 1.53
N ASN A 138 -6.80 -3.07 2.72
CA ASN A 138 -5.39 -3.11 3.09
C ASN A 138 -4.82 -4.54 3.02
N ASP A 139 -5.46 -5.53 3.65
CA ASP A 139 -4.99 -6.92 3.62
C ASP A 139 -4.98 -7.52 2.22
N PHE A 140 -5.95 -7.15 1.38
CA PHE A 140 -6.03 -7.57 -0.01
C PHE A 140 -4.88 -7.01 -0.84
N LEU A 141 -4.52 -5.74 -0.64
CA LEU A 141 -3.53 -5.04 -1.44
C LEU A 141 -2.07 -5.25 -0.97
N LYS A 142 -1.85 -5.79 0.24
CA LYS A 142 -0.52 -6.11 0.78
C LYS A 142 0.43 -6.83 -0.20
N PRO A 143 0.00 -7.81 -1.02
CA PRO A 143 0.89 -8.45 -1.98
C PRO A 143 1.55 -7.46 -2.97
N PHE A 144 0.87 -6.38 -3.38
CA PHE A 144 1.51 -5.34 -4.21
C PHE A 144 2.66 -4.65 -3.49
N VAL A 145 2.49 -4.34 -2.20
CA VAL A 145 3.52 -3.72 -1.36
C VAL A 145 4.74 -4.64 -1.26
N VAL A 146 4.51 -5.94 -1.02
CA VAL A 146 5.57 -6.92 -0.85
C VAL A 146 6.33 -7.14 -2.16
N VAL A 147 5.63 -7.34 -3.28
CA VAL A 147 6.28 -7.55 -4.59
C VAL A 147 7.01 -6.29 -5.05
N MET A 148 6.46 -5.09 -4.84
CA MET A 148 7.14 -3.83 -5.16
C MET A 148 8.49 -3.71 -4.44
N ARG A 149 8.54 -4.12 -3.17
CA ARG A 149 9.75 -4.08 -2.35
C ARG A 149 10.76 -5.16 -2.70
N GLN A 150 10.29 -6.35 -3.05
CA GLN A 150 11.15 -7.54 -3.23
C GLN A 150 11.61 -7.76 -4.67
N SER A 151 10.84 -7.28 -5.66
CA SER A 151 11.12 -7.60 -7.06
C SER A 151 12.35 -6.87 -7.61
N PRO A 152 13.36 -7.58 -8.12
CA PRO A 152 14.51 -6.95 -8.75
C PRO A 152 14.18 -6.41 -10.16
N SER A 153 13.10 -6.88 -10.80
CA SER A 153 12.71 -6.46 -12.14
C SER A 153 12.08 -5.07 -12.13
N VAL A 154 12.65 -4.17 -12.93
CA VAL A 154 12.15 -2.81 -13.15
C VAL A 154 10.76 -2.86 -13.77
N GLU A 155 10.55 -3.76 -14.71
CA GLU A 155 9.29 -3.94 -15.44
C GLU A 155 8.15 -4.34 -14.49
N ILE A 156 8.42 -5.21 -13.51
CA ILE A 156 7.44 -5.60 -12.50
C ILE A 156 7.13 -4.45 -11.55
N ARG A 157 8.14 -3.72 -11.07
CA ARG A 157 7.93 -2.56 -10.20
C ARG A 157 7.13 -1.46 -10.92
N GLU A 158 7.48 -1.15 -12.17
CA GLU A 158 6.73 -0.21 -13.02
C GLU A 158 5.29 -0.67 -13.26
N LEU A 159 5.09 -1.96 -13.53
CA LEU A 159 3.74 -2.54 -13.70
C LEU A 159 2.92 -2.37 -12.42
N ILE A 160 3.49 -2.61 -11.23
CA ILE A 160 2.79 -2.42 -9.96
C ILE A 160 2.35 -0.97 -9.78
N ILE A 161 3.22 0.00 -10.07
CA ILE A 161 2.83 1.42 -9.99
C ILE A 161 1.66 1.70 -10.93
N ARG A 162 1.73 1.26 -12.20
CA ARG A 162 0.61 1.41 -13.14
C ARG A 162 -0.69 0.78 -12.63
N CYS A 163 -0.62 -0.42 -12.06
CA CYS A 163 -1.77 -1.11 -11.49
C CYS A 163 -2.40 -0.28 -10.36
N VAL A 164 -1.60 0.17 -9.40
CA VAL A 164 -2.07 0.92 -8.24
C VAL A 164 -2.60 2.29 -8.65
N SER A 165 -1.91 3.01 -9.53
CA SER A 165 -2.40 4.28 -10.09
C SER A 165 -3.74 4.10 -10.79
N GLN A 166 -3.89 3.08 -11.63
CA GLN A 166 -5.14 2.79 -12.31
C GLN A 166 -6.28 2.47 -11.33
N MET A 167 -6.00 1.70 -10.26
CA MET A 167 -6.98 1.39 -9.22
C MET A 167 -7.45 2.66 -8.49
N VAL A 168 -6.52 3.56 -8.11
CA VAL A 168 -6.86 4.86 -7.52
C VAL A 168 -7.80 5.63 -8.43
N LEU A 169 -7.42 5.84 -9.69
CA LEU A 169 -8.20 6.65 -10.63
C LEU A 169 -9.57 6.06 -10.94
N ALA A 170 -9.70 4.73 -10.93
CA ALA A 170 -10.94 4.05 -11.27
C ALA A 170 -11.89 3.85 -10.08
N ARG A 171 -11.39 3.88 -8.84
CA ARG A 171 -12.13 3.46 -7.64
C ARG A 171 -11.92 4.37 -6.42
N VAL A 172 -11.48 5.62 -6.61
CA VAL A 172 -11.17 6.57 -5.50
C VAL A 172 -12.26 6.64 -4.43
N ALA A 173 -13.54 6.66 -4.82
CA ALA A 173 -14.67 6.74 -3.89
C ALA A 173 -14.85 5.48 -3.01
N ASN A 174 -14.42 4.33 -3.51
CA ASN A 174 -14.55 3.04 -2.82
C ASN A 174 -13.31 2.69 -1.99
N ILE A 175 -12.18 3.37 -2.20
CA ILE A 175 -10.96 3.09 -1.43
C ILE A 175 -11.13 3.63 0.00
N LYS A 176 -11.01 2.71 0.96
CA LYS A 176 -11.06 2.94 2.40
C LYS A 176 -9.73 2.58 3.03
N SER A 177 -9.64 1.48 3.79
CA SER A 177 -8.36 1.05 4.38
C SER A 177 -7.28 0.72 3.33
N GLY A 178 -7.69 0.52 2.07
CA GLY A 178 -6.79 0.27 0.95
C GLY A 178 -5.78 1.39 0.72
N TRP A 179 -6.09 2.64 1.09
CA TRP A 179 -5.17 3.77 0.96
C TRP A 179 -3.81 3.50 1.61
N LYS A 180 -3.79 2.83 2.77
CA LYS A 180 -2.55 2.48 3.47
C LYS A 180 -1.60 1.69 2.57
N SER A 181 -2.08 0.61 1.95
CA SER A 181 -1.27 -0.19 1.03
C SER A 181 -0.87 0.59 -0.23
N MET A 182 -1.75 1.43 -0.76
CA MET A 182 -1.44 2.24 -1.94
C MET A 182 -0.35 3.27 -1.66
N PHE A 183 -0.43 4.01 -0.55
CA PHE A 183 0.62 4.91 -0.11
C PHE A 183 1.92 4.18 0.22
N MET A 184 1.87 2.97 0.81
CA MET A 184 3.08 2.16 1.00
C MET A 184 3.77 1.80 -0.32
N VAL A 185 3.00 1.49 -1.38
CA VAL A 185 3.55 1.25 -2.73
C VAL A 185 4.21 2.52 -3.27
N PHE A 186 3.53 3.67 -3.25
CA PHE A 186 4.09 4.93 -3.76
C PHE A 186 5.29 5.42 -2.94
N THR A 187 5.25 5.25 -1.62
CA THR A 187 6.38 5.56 -0.71
C THR A 187 7.59 4.71 -1.03
N THR A 188 7.39 3.41 -1.32
CA THR A 188 8.48 2.52 -1.76
C THR A 188 9.03 3.01 -3.11
N ALA A 189 8.16 3.39 -4.04
CA ALA A 189 8.53 3.92 -5.36
C ALA A 189 9.34 5.21 -5.30
N ALA A 190 9.11 6.08 -4.31
CA ALA A 190 9.85 7.33 -4.13
C ALA A 190 11.36 7.12 -3.93
N THR A 191 11.75 5.93 -3.46
CA THR A 191 13.15 5.52 -3.24
C THR A 191 13.70 4.61 -4.35
N ASP A 192 12.95 4.40 -5.43
CA ASP A 192 13.39 3.55 -6.55
C ASP A 192 14.61 4.14 -7.27
N SER A 193 15.50 3.27 -7.75
CA SER A 193 16.66 3.69 -8.52
C SER A 193 16.30 4.19 -9.92
N GLN A 194 15.12 3.82 -10.44
CA GLN A 194 14.66 4.22 -11.75
C GLN A 194 13.81 5.48 -11.72
N ARG A 195 14.31 6.54 -12.38
CA ARG A 195 13.66 7.85 -12.42
C ARG A 195 12.25 7.81 -13.03
N SER A 196 12.02 6.92 -14.00
CA SER A 196 10.69 6.74 -14.62
C SER A 196 9.65 6.23 -13.62
N ILE A 197 10.02 5.31 -12.74
CA ILE A 197 9.15 4.77 -11.69
C ILE A 197 8.81 5.86 -10.67
N VAL A 198 9.81 6.61 -10.21
CA VAL A 198 9.62 7.73 -9.27
C VAL A 198 8.67 8.78 -9.88
N ALA A 199 8.89 9.16 -11.15
CA ALA A 199 8.06 10.15 -11.83
C ALA A 199 6.60 9.67 -12.02
N LEU A 200 6.40 8.42 -12.45
CA LEU A 200 5.08 7.83 -12.64
C LEU A 200 4.28 7.77 -11.33
N ALA A 201 4.94 7.38 -10.23
CA ALA A 201 4.32 7.36 -8.91
C ALA A 201 3.96 8.78 -8.45
N PHE A 202 4.86 9.75 -8.65
CA PHE A 202 4.63 11.13 -8.24
C PHE A 202 3.48 11.80 -9.00
N GLU A 203 3.33 11.55 -10.29
CA GLU A 203 2.19 12.04 -11.09
C GLU A 203 0.84 11.61 -10.47
N THR A 204 0.79 10.38 -9.95
CA THR A 204 -0.42 9.87 -9.29
C THR A 204 -0.65 10.56 -7.95
N ILE A 205 0.40 10.78 -7.16
CA ILE A 205 0.32 11.50 -5.88
C ILE A 205 -0.14 12.94 -6.08
N GLU A 206 0.40 13.65 -7.09
CA GLU A 206 -0.04 14.99 -7.46
C GLU A 206 -1.56 15.01 -7.72
N LYS A 207 -2.06 14.05 -8.49
CA LYS A 207 -3.49 13.97 -8.77
C LYS A 207 -4.31 13.64 -7.53
N ILE A 208 -3.85 12.74 -6.67
CA ILE A 208 -4.52 12.42 -5.39
C ILE A 208 -4.65 13.67 -4.53
N VAL A 209 -3.55 14.40 -4.33
CA VAL A 209 -3.53 15.60 -3.47
C VAL A 209 -4.38 16.73 -4.06
N ARG A 210 -4.35 16.94 -5.38
CA ARG A 210 -5.10 18.03 -6.02
C ARG A 210 -6.59 17.76 -6.17
N GLU A 211 -6.96 16.56 -6.61
CA GLU A 211 -8.33 16.24 -7.05
C GLU A 211 -9.10 15.40 -6.04
N TYR A 212 -8.40 14.63 -5.19
CA TYR A 212 -9.02 13.65 -4.30
C TYR A 212 -8.70 13.87 -2.82
N PHE A 213 -8.31 15.10 -2.46
CA PHE A 213 -7.91 15.44 -1.09
C PHE A 213 -8.95 15.05 -0.03
N SER A 214 -10.24 15.29 -0.29
CA SER A 214 -11.32 14.93 0.64
C SER A 214 -11.35 13.43 0.95
N HIS A 215 -11.03 12.57 -0.02
CA HIS A 215 -11.02 11.13 0.18
C HIS A 215 -9.87 10.68 1.10
N ILE A 216 -8.80 11.47 1.18
CA ILE A 216 -7.68 11.26 2.09
C ILE A 216 -8.02 11.74 3.50
N THR A 217 -8.73 12.87 3.61
CA THR A 217 -9.07 13.50 4.89
C THR A 217 -10.41 13.06 5.48
N GLU A 218 -11.23 12.26 4.79
CA GLU A 218 -12.56 11.77 5.25
C GLU A 218 -12.62 10.27 5.53
N THR A 219 -11.62 9.50 5.10
CA THR A 219 -11.67 8.03 5.21
C THR A 219 -11.25 7.54 6.59
N GLU A 220 -10.00 7.79 6.96
CA GLU A 220 -9.41 7.45 8.25
C GLU A 220 -8.32 8.46 8.55
N VAL A 221 -8.17 8.85 9.81
CA VAL A 221 -7.16 9.82 10.25
C VAL A 221 -5.74 9.42 9.83
N ALA A 222 -5.41 8.13 9.89
CA ALA A 222 -4.11 7.62 9.47
C ALA A 222 -3.82 7.81 7.97
N THR A 223 -4.86 7.92 7.14
CA THR A 223 -4.73 8.06 5.68
C THR A 223 -4.05 9.36 5.28
N PHE A 224 -4.37 10.46 5.97
CA PHE A 224 -3.69 11.74 5.76
C PHE A 224 -2.22 11.68 6.19
N THR A 225 -1.94 11.08 7.34
CA THR A 225 -0.56 10.86 7.80
C THR A 225 0.24 10.01 6.80
N ASP A 226 -0.36 8.95 6.25
CA ASP A 226 0.27 8.12 5.21
C ASP A 226 0.54 8.94 3.93
N CYS A 227 -0.36 9.84 3.54
CA CYS A 227 -0.16 10.77 2.42
C CYS A 227 1.01 11.74 2.68
N VAL A 228 1.08 12.34 3.87
CA VAL A 228 2.18 13.24 4.28
C VAL A 228 3.50 12.50 4.28
N ASN A 229 3.57 11.31 4.88
CA ASN A 229 4.76 10.47 4.87
C ASN A 229 5.19 10.08 3.45
N CYS A 230 4.23 9.83 2.55
CA CYS A 230 4.51 9.57 1.15
C CYS A 230 5.14 10.78 0.47
N LEU A 231 4.60 11.99 0.67
CA LEU A 231 5.18 13.23 0.14
C LEU A 231 6.60 13.48 0.68
N ILE A 232 6.83 13.26 1.98
CA ILE A 232 8.17 13.35 2.60
C ILE A 232 9.14 12.31 1.99
N ALA A 233 8.67 11.12 1.63
CA ALA A 233 9.54 10.18 0.92
C ALA A 233 9.96 10.70 -0.47
N PHE A 234 9.07 11.41 -1.18
CA PHE A 234 9.40 12.04 -2.46
C PHE A 234 10.35 13.23 -2.35
N THR A 235 10.41 13.92 -1.20
CA THR A 235 11.43 14.96 -0.99
C THR A 235 12.83 14.36 -0.94
N ASN A 236 12.97 13.08 -0.58
CA ASN A 236 14.25 12.35 -0.54
C ASN A 236 14.66 11.75 -1.91
N ALA A 237 13.94 12.03 -3.00
CA ALA A 237 14.29 11.56 -4.34
C ALA A 237 15.56 12.26 -4.87
N HIS A 238 16.74 11.76 -4.49
CA HIS A 238 18.06 12.40 -4.72
C HIS A 238 18.35 12.76 -6.19
N PHE A 239 17.76 12.05 -7.15
CA PHE A 239 18.02 12.24 -8.57
C PHE A 239 17.07 13.23 -9.25
N ASN A 240 16.05 13.75 -8.55
CA ASN A 240 15.08 14.69 -9.11
C ASN A 240 14.71 15.80 -8.10
N MET A 241 15.40 16.94 -8.25
CA MET A 241 15.17 18.12 -7.39
C MET A 241 13.77 18.70 -7.60
N ASP A 242 13.23 18.67 -8.83
CA ASP A 242 11.91 19.24 -9.12
C ASP A 242 10.80 18.46 -8.41
N ILE A 243 10.85 17.12 -8.45
CA ILE A 243 9.93 16.27 -7.67
C ILE A 243 10.07 16.58 -6.17
N SER A 244 11.32 16.72 -5.69
CA SER A 244 11.56 16.98 -4.28
C SER A 244 10.95 18.32 -3.82
N LEU A 245 11.12 19.39 -4.62
CA LEU A 245 10.56 20.72 -4.34
C LEU A 245 9.03 20.75 -4.53
N ASN A 246 8.51 20.07 -5.55
CA ASN A 246 7.07 19.94 -5.76
C ASN A 246 6.39 19.19 -4.60
N ALA A 247 7.04 18.16 -4.04
CA ALA A 247 6.53 17.46 -2.87
C ALA A 247 6.43 18.40 -1.64
N ILE A 248 7.41 19.29 -1.43
CA ILE A 248 7.34 20.34 -0.40
C ILE A 248 6.19 21.33 -0.69
N ALA A 249 6.02 21.71 -1.96
CA ALA A 249 4.89 22.57 -2.35
C ALA A 249 3.53 21.87 -2.10
N PHE A 250 3.44 20.55 -2.27
CA PHE A 250 2.24 19.79 -1.91
C PHE A 250 2.03 19.69 -0.40
N LEU A 251 3.08 19.60 0.41
CA LEU A 251 2.96 19.74 1.87
C LEU A 251 2.38 21.11 2.24
N ARG A 252 2.82 22.20 1.60
CA ARG A 252 2.19 23.52 1.75
C ARG A 252 0.72 23.51 1.35
N PHE A 253 0.39 22.88 0.22
CA PHE A 253 -0.99 22.77 -0.24
C PHE A 253 -1.88 22.01 0.74
N CYS A 254 -1.38 20.91 1.33
CA CYS A 254 -2.08 20.20 2.39
C CYS A 254 -2.40 21.12 3.57
N ALA A 255 -1.43 21.92 4.03
CA ALA A 255 -1.65 22.89 5.11
C ALA A 255 -2.72 23.94 4.75
N LEU A 256 -2.69 24.47 3.53
CA LEU A 256 -3.72 25.39 3.05
C LEU A 256 -5.11 24.74 3.10
N LYS A 257 -5.23 23.50 2.61
CA LYS A 257 -6.51 22.78 2.60
C LYS A 257 -7.03 22.50 4.02
N LEU A 258 -6.14 22.14 4.95
CA LEU A 258 -6.50 21.99 6.36
C LEU A 258 -7.02 23.31 6.95
N ALA A 259 -6.37 24.44 6.65
CA ALA A 259 -6.80 25.76 7.11
C ALA A 259 -8.15 26.20 6.52
N GLU A 260 -8.47 25.78 5.29
CA GLU A 260 -9.77 25.99 4.63
C GLU A 260 -10.89 25.11 5.22
N GLY A 261 -10.57 24.23 6.17
CA GLY A 261 -11.55 23.32 6.77
C GLY A 261 -11.82 22.07 5.93
N ALA A 262 -10.88 21.64 5.07
CA ALA A 262 -10.99 20.39 4.30
C ALA A 262 -10.84 19.10 5.15
N ILE A 263 -11.08 19.21 6.45
CA ILE A 263 -11.19 18.11 7.39
C ILE A 263 -12.67 17.72 7.35
N GLY A 264 -13.00 16.63 6.67
CA GLY A 264 -14.41 16.22 6.60
C GLY A 264 -14.91 15.68 7.95
N GLN A 265 -16.16 15.23 7.98
CA GLN A 265 -16.87 14.78 9.19
C GLN A 265 -16.36 13.42 9.72
N LEU A 266 -15.04 13.26 9.88
CA LEU A 266 -14.47 12.07 10.51
C LEU A 266 -14.75 12.11 12.01
N ALA A 267 -15.38 11.05 12.50
CA ALA A 267 -15.27 10.69 13.91
C ALA A 267 -13.80 10.39 14.19
N LEU A 268 -13.10 11.33 14.84
CA LEU A 268 -11.77 11.11 15.38
C LEU A 268 -11.83 9.91 16.34
N PRO A 269 -10.78 9.08 16.44
CA PRO A 269 -10.75 7.98 17.40
C PRO A 269 -11.06 8.52 18.79
N GLU A 270 -12.12 8.04 19.43
CA GLU A 270 -12.46 8.44 20.80
C GLU A 270 -11.25 8.16 21.71
N ALA A 271 -10.84 9.17 22.47
CA ALA A 271 -9.94 8.97 23.60
C ALA A 271 -10.55 7.90 24.54
N PRO A 272 -9.74 7.07 25.23
CA PRO A 272 -10.26 6.00 26.08
C PRO A 272 -11.30 6.56 27.07
N GLU A 273 -12.52 6.00 27.05
CA GLU A 273 -13.66 6.50 27.81
C GLU A 273 -13.35 6.64 29.31
N PRO A 274 -13.79 7.73 29.96
CA PRO A 274 -13.89 7.77 31.41
C PRO A 274 -15.03 6.83 31.87
N VAL A 275 -14.78 6.11 32.96
CA VAL A 275 -15.58 4.98 33.50
C VAL A 275 -17.05 5.30 33.88
N ASN A 276 -17.59 6.48 33.56
CA ASN A 276 -18.95 6.88 33.96
C ASN A 276 -19.81 7.24 32.73
N GLY A 277 -20.69 6.32 32.36
CA GLY A 277 -21.60 6.32 31.21
C GLY A 277 -22.48 7.57 31.02
N ALA A 278 -21.87 8.64 30.51
CA ALA A 278 -22.55 9.74 29.86
C ALA A 278 -22.15 9.71 28.39
N ALA A 279 -23.12 9.50 27.50
CA ALA A 279 -22.92 9.58 26.06
C ALA A 279 -22.39 10.97 25.69
N ALA A 280 -21.08 11.07 25.48
CA ALA A 280 -20.46 12.25 24.93
C ALA A 280 -20.80 12.30 23.44
N ALA A 281 -21.62 13.27 23.05
CA ALA A 281 -21.66 13.68 21.66
C ALA A 281 -20.22 14.01 21.25
N ALA A 282 -19.71 13.35 20.20
CA ALA A 282 -18.37 13.53 19.67
C ALA A 282 -18.14 15.01 19.35
N SER A 283 -17.61 15.76 20.31
CA SER A 283 -17.09 17.09 20.10
C SER A 283 -15.78 16.92 19.33
N GLU A 284 -15.72 17.50 18.14
CA GLU A 284 -14.48 17.72 17.39
C GLU A 284 -13.52 18.51 18.28
N ASP A 285 -12.72 17.82 19.09
CA ASP A 285 -11.73 18.46 19.92
C ASP A 285 -10.64 19.06 19.02
N PRO A 286 -10.49 20.40 18.96
CA PRO A 286 -9.53 21.06 18.09
C PRO A 286 -8.08 20.62 18.33
N GLU A 287 -7.78 20.16 19.56
CA GLU A 287 -6.47 19.65 19.93
C GLU A 287 -6.18 18.30 19.28
N THR A 288 -7.15 17.39 19.31
CA THR A 288 -7.07 16.08 18.65
C THR A 288 -6.88 16.21 17.13
N THR A 289 -7.65 17.09 16.48
CA THR A 289 -7.47 17.44 15.06
C THR A 289 -6.06 17.96 14.76
N SER A 290 -5.53 18.83 15.63
CA SER A 290 -4.20 19.39 15.44
C SER A 290 -3.10 18.34 15.55
N MET A 291 -3.22 17.41 16.48
CA MET A 291 -2.26 16.31 16.64
C MET A 291 -2.24 15.36 15.45
N TYR A 292 -3.39 15.10 14.82
CA TYR A 292 -3.46 14.12 13.76
C TYR A 292 -3.16 14.65 12.36
N PHE A 293 -3.50 15.90 12.09
CA PHE A 293 -3.33 16.49 10.75
C PHE A 293 -2.17 17.49 10.70
N TRP A 294 -2.14 18.46 11.62
CA TRP A 294 -1.12 19.50 11.59
C TRP A 294 0.26 18.99 12.04
N PHE A 295 0.32 18.14 13.08
CA PHE A 295 1.61 17.70 13.61
C PHE A 295 2.47 16.89 12.63
N PRO A 296 1.97 15.85 11.92
CA PRO A 296 2.79 15.11 10.97
C PRO A 296 3.36 16.00 9.85
N LEU A 297 2.58 17.00 9.41
CA LEU A 297 2.98 17.94 8.38
C LEU A 297 4.12 18.86 8.87
N LEU A 298 3.96 19.46 10.05
CA LEU A 298 4.97 20.36 10.64
C LEU A 298 6.25 19.59 11.02
N ALA A 299 6.11 18.41 11.62
CA ALA A 299 7.24 17.56 11.98
C ALA A 299 8.04 17.13 10.73
N GLY A 300 7.35 16.73 9.66
CA GLY A 300 7.97 16.38 8.39
C GLY A 300 8.75 17.55 7.77
N LEU A 301 8.16 18.75 7.73
CA LEU A 301 8.86 19.94 7.23
C LEU A 301 10.06 20.30 8.09
N SER A 302 9.96 20.16 9.42
CA SER A 302 11.07 20.37 10.34
C SER A 302 12.23 19.42 10.06
N GLU A 303 11.95 18.13 9.84
CA GLU A 303 12.99 17.15 9.49
C GLU A 303 13.75 17.55 8.22
N LEU A 304 13.03 18.06 7.21
CA LEU A 304 13.63 18.51 5.95
C LEU A 304 14.51 19.75 6.09
N THR A 305 14.42 20.50 7.18
CA THR A 305 15.34 21.61 7.45
C THR A 305 16.77 21.13 7.73
N PHE A 306 16.97 19.84 8.00
CA PHE A 306 18.27 19.20 8.18
C PHE A 306 18.78 18.48 6.92
N ASP A 307 18.08 18.56 5.78
CA ASP A 307 18.49 17.90 4.54
C ASP A 307 19.87 18.38 4.06
N SER A 308 20.70 17.49 3.51
CA SER A 308 22.02 17.87 2.98
C SER A 308 21.98 18.91 1.85
N ARG A 309 20.87 18.98 1.09
CA ARG A 309 20.69 19.84 -0.08
C ARG A 309 20.16 21.23 0.31
N PRO A 310 20.91 22.31 0.05
CA PRO A 310 20.47 23.66 0.42
C PRO A 310 19.11 24.11 -0.13
N PRO A 311 18.72 23.78 -1.39
CA PRO A 311 17.40 24.15 -1.91
C PRO A 311 16.25 23.53 -1.12
N ILE A 312 16.40 22.28 -0.68
CA ILE A 312 15.40 21.56 0.11
C ILE A 312 15.27 22.18 1.49
N ARG A 313 16.39 22.40 2.20
CA ARG A 313 16.38 23.07 3.50
C ARG A 313 15.69 24.43 3.44
N LYS A 314 16.07 25.27 2.46
CA LYS A 314 15.52 26.60 2.29
C LYS A 314 14.02 26.55 2.05
N SER A 315 13.56 25.72 1.11
CA SER A 315 12.15 25.59 0.78
C SER A 315 11.32 25.04 1.95
N ALA A 316 11.83 24.02 2.66
CA ALA A 316 11.15 23.45 3.82
C ALA A 316 11.03 24.46 4.96
N LEU A 317 12.11 25.22 5.24
CA LEU A 317 12.11 26.26 6.26
C LEU A 317 11.12 27.40 5.92
N GLU A 318 11.14 27.88 4.67
CA GLU A 318 10.20 28.91 4.20
C GLU A 318 8.75 28.44 4.35
N VAL A 319 8.43 27.23 3.88
CA VAL A 319 7.08 26.68 3.98
C VAL A 319 6.65 26.44 5.43
N LEU A 320 7.54 25.93 6.28
CA LEU A 320 7.26 25.73 7.70
C LEU A 320 6.89 27.05 8.39
N PHE A 321 7.71 28.09 8.23
CA PHE A 321 7.47 29.38 8.86
C PHE A 321 6.27 30.11 8.26
N ASP A 322 6.03 29.99 6.94
CA ASP A 322 4.80 30.50 6.31
C ASP A 322 3.55 29.86 6.93
N ILE A 323 3.53 28.53 7.10
CA ILE A 323 2.39 27.82 7.74
C ILE A 323 2.18 28.30 9.17
N LEU A 324 3.24 28.36 9.98
CA LEU A 324 3.16 28.80 11.37
C LEU A 324 2.67 30.26 11.49
N LYS A 325 3.10 31.13 10.56
CA LYS A 325 2.70 32.53 10.52
C LYS A 325 1.25 32.71 10.05
N ASP A 326 0.86 32.03 8.97
CA ASP A 326 -0.42 32.25 8.31
C ASP A 326 -1.57 31.47 8.97
N HIS A 327 -1.27 30.33 9.59
CA HIS A 327 -2.28 29.41 10.15
C HIS A 327 -2.11 29.16 11.65
N GLY A 328 -1.07 29.69 12.28
CA GLY A 328 -0.81 29.49 13.71
C GLY A 328 -1.90 30.00 14.66
N ALA A 329 -2.78 30.88 14.18
CA ALA A 329 -3.96 31.32 14.93
C ALA A 329 -5.01 30.19 15.13
N LEU A 330 -4.95 29.13 14.33
CA LEU A 330 -5.82 27.95 14.45
C LEU A 330 -5.37 27.00 15.57
N PHE A 331 -4.16 27.19 16.10
CA PHE A 331 -3.55 26.27 17.05
C PHE A 331 -3.86 26.65 18.50
N SER A 332 -4.19 25.63 19.31
CA SER A 332 -4.33 25.81 20.76
C SER A 332 -2.98 26.10 21.41
N ALA A 333 -2.99 26.66 22.62
CA ALA A 333 -1.77 26.91 23.38
C ALA A 333 -0.97 25.63 23.69
N SER A 334 -1.67 24.52 23.98
CA SER A 334 -1.05 23.21 24.20
C SER A 334 -0.41 22.64 22.93
N PHE A 335 -1.08 22.79 21.78
CA PHE A 335 -0.51 22.40 20.50
C PHE A 335 0.72 23.24 20.15
N TRP A 336 0.67 24.55 20.39
CA TRP A 336 1.84 25.43 20.25
C TRP A 336 3.02 24.97 21.11
N ALA A 337 2.81 24.59 22.37
CA ALA A 337 3.89 24.05 23.21
C ALA A 337 4.54 22.82 22.56
N ARG A 338 3.74 21.92 21.98
CA ARG A 338 4.26 20.76 21.25
C ARG A 338 5.03 21.14 19.99
N VAL A 339 4.56 22.14 19.24
CA VAL A 339 5.26 22.69 18.07
C VAL A 339 6.60 23.29 18.49
N PHE A 340 6.66 24.06 19.57
CA PHE A 340 7.92 24.58 20.08
C PHE A 340 8.91 23.45 20.40
N ASP A 341 8.48 22.48 21.20
CA ASP A 341 9.35 21.41 21.69
C ASP A 341 9.83 20.45 20.59
N SER A 342 8.96 20.07 19.66
CA SER A 342 9.23 18.98 18.71
C SER A 342 9.53 19.45 17.28
N VAL A 343 9.25 20.71 16.95
CA VAL A 343 9.41 21.26 15.59
C VAL A 343 10.42 22.41 15.62
N LEU A 344 10.22 23.43 16.46
CA LEU A 344 11.03 24.66 16.40
C LEU A 344 12.37 24.56 17.13
N PHE A 345 12.38 24.14 18.40
CA PHE A 345 13.62 24.08 19.19
C PHE A 345 14.72 23.21 18.56
N PRO A 346 14.43 22.02 17.99
CA PRO A 346 15.45 21.23 17.31
C PRO A 346 16.19 21.99 16.20
N ILE A 347 15.49 22.86 15.46
CA ILE A 347 16.07 23.66 14.37
C ILE A 347 17.09 24.65 14.95
N PHE A 348 16.71 25.39 16.01
CA PHE A 348 17.58 26.37 16.64
C PHE A 348 18.77 25.73 17.38
N ASP A 349 18.55 24.60 18.03
CA ASP A 349 19.60 23.86 18.72
C ASP A 349 20.67 23.36 17.75
N HIS A 350 20.28 22.89 16.57
CA HIS A 350 21.22 22.48 15.54
C HIS A 350 22.06 23.64 15.01
N VAL A 351 21.45 24.80 14.75
CA VAL A 351 22.17 26.01 14.33
C VAL A 351 23.19 26.42 15.39
N ARG A 352 22.77 26.46 16.66
CA ARG A 352 23.65 26.78 17.79
C ARG A 352 24.80 25.80 17.95
N ALA A 353 24.58 24.51 17.69
CA ALA A 353 25.63 23.49 17.73
C ALA A 353 26.57 23.54 16.52
N ALA A 354 26.12 24.03 15.36
CA ALA A 354 26.95 24.22 14.17
C ALA A 354 27.86 25.46 14.26
N ASP A 355 27.45 26.47 15.03
CA ASP A 355 28.20 27.71 15.28
C ASP A 355 29.21 27.60 16.45
N ALA A 356 29.19 26.50 17.20
CA ALA A 356 30.10 26.19 18.32
C ALA A 356 31.22 25.25 17.90
#